data_AF-A0A928VKY2-F1
#
_entry.id   AF-A0A928VKY2-F1
#
_cell.length_a   1.000
_cell.length_b   1.000
_cell.length_c   1.000
_cell.angle_alpha   90.00
_cell.angle_beta   90.00
_cell.angle_gamma   90.00
#
_symmetry.space_group_name_H-M   'P 1'
#
loop_
_entity.id
_entity.type
_entity.pdbx_description
1 polymer ?
#
loop_
_entity_poly.entity_id
_entity_poly.type
_entity_poly.pdbx_seq_one_letter_code
_entity_poly.pdbx_strand_id
1 'polypeptide(L)'
;MKLPVFLTAAALSLLSIGCMKVSFGSNNAAAPQPTAAPVAANNTATAAPAPQAPAPAPTPVNYFVKTNDGSTLNIRASNSTGAAIVGSAPHGSPVTFHTSDRNGEWFEVTSGNIRGWVSTSFLVGSNGQDVSPAGAAAARQANAIAQQNAARAAAARQANAIAQQEAARSAAAQRLANTIEANERAAAGQRLANTIEANERAAAAERLSNSVRNSQ
;
A
#
# COMPACT_ATOMS: atom_id res chain seq x y z
N MET A 1 -37.92 -36.16 28.47
CA MET A 1 -37.97 -35.31 27.26
C MET A 1 -37.02 -35.89 26.22
N LYS A 2 -37.41 -35.87 24.94
CA LYS A 2 -37.06 -36.82 23.88
C LYS A 2 -36.55 -36.03 22.65
N LEU A 3 -35.41 -36.46 22.07
CA LEU A 3 -34.89 -36.23 20.68
C LEU A 3 -34.29 -34.83 20.28
N PRO A 4 -33.48 -34.71 19.20
CA PRO A 4 -32.24 -35.45 18.85
C PRO A 4 -31.14 -34.69 18.03
N VAL A 5 -29.98 -35.34 17.85
CA VAL A 5 -29.13 -35.50 16.63
C VAL A 5 -29.17 -34.42 15.53
N PHE A 6 -27.99 -33.89 15.15
CA PHE A 6 -27.61 -33.75 13.73
C PHE A 6 -26.11 -33.98 13.48
N LEU A 7 -25.87 -35.10 12.80
CA LEU A 7 -24.69 -35.51 12.06
C LEU A 7 -24.70 -34.76 10.72
N THR A 8 -23.58 -34.17 10.27
CA THR A 8 -23.30 -34.08 8.81
C THR A 8 -21.80 -34.19 8.56
N ALA A 9 -21.47 -35.25 7.84
CA ALA A 9 -20.17 -35.53 7.26
C ALA A 9 -20.06 -34.85 5.90
N ALA A 10 -18.85 -34.43 5.53
CA ALA A 10 -18.46 -34.25 4.14
C ALA A 10 -17.03 -34.77 3.97
N ALA A 11 -16.93 -36.01 3.53
CA ALA A 11 -15.73 -36.58 2.94
C ALA A 11 -15.62 -36.07 1.50
N LEU A 12 -14.44 -35.60 1.07
CA LEU A 12 -14.10 -35.47 -0.35
C LEU A 12 -12.69 -36.03 -0.59
N SER A 13 -12.70 -37.26 -1.08
CA SER A 13 -11.79 -37.92 -2.03
C SER A 13 -10.29 -37.58 -2.05
N LEU A 14 -9.51 -38.55 -1.58
CA LEU A 14 -8.13 -38.79 -2.00
C LEU A 14 -8.10 -39.38 -3.41
N LEU A 15 -7.42 -38.70 -4.34
CA LEU A 15 -7.02 -39.29 -5.63
C LEU A 15 -5.49 -39.44 -5.64
N SER A 16 -5.05 -40.70 -5.59
CA SER A 16 -3.68 -41.12 -5.90
C SER A 16 -3.30 -40.74 -7.32
N ILE A 17 -2.16 -40.05 -7.48
CA ILE A 17 -1.33 -40.18 -8.68
C ILE A 17 0.12 -40.31 -8.20
N GLY A 18 0.61 -41.54 -8.21
CA GLY A 18 2.03 -41.82 -8.13
C GLY A 18 2.65 -41.71 -9.53
N CYS A 19 3.81 -41.07 -9.60
CA CYS A 19 4.80 -41.30 -10.66
C CYS A 19 6.19 -41.31 -10.02
N MET A 20 6.82 -42.49 -10.04
CA MET A 20 8.20 -42.74 -9.65
C MET A 20 9.06 -42.72 -10.93
N LYS A 21 10.14 -41.93 -10.98
CA LYS A 21 11.42 -42.41 -11.55
C LYS A 21 12.61 -41.51 -11.21
N VAL A 22 13.63 -42.21 -10.75
CA VAL A 22 15.00 -41.87 -10.37
C VAL A 22 15.87 -41.37 -11.54
N SER A 23 16.86 -40.51 -11.25
CA SER A 23 18.17 -40.49 -11.93
C SER A 23 19.30 -40.18 -10.92
N PHE A 24 20.29 -41.08 -10.89
CA PHE A 24 21.54 -41.02 -10.11
C PHE A 24 22.69 -40.44 -10.94
N GLY A 25 23.69 -39.82 -10.29
CA GLY A 25 25.10 -40.14 -10.57
C GLY A 25 26.08 -39.01 -10.92
N SER A 26 27.07 -38.85 -10.03
CA SER A 26 28.50 -38.52 -10.27
C SER A 26 28.91 -37.06 -10.55
N ASN A 27 29.48 -36.35 -9.57
CA ASN A 27 30.91 -36.31 -9.13
C ASN A 27 31.81 -35.41 -10.00
N ASN A 28 32.43 -34.35 -9.46
CA ASN A 28 33.81 -34.37 -8.93
C ASN A 28 34.42 -32.98 -8.58
N ALA A 29 35.09 -32.97 -7.42
CA ALA A 29 36.12 -32.13 -6.77
C ALA A 29 36.58 -30.75 -7.31
N ALA A 30 36.75 -29.76 -6.41
CA ALA A 30 38.01 -29.55 -5.63
C ALA A 30 37.94 -28.26 -4.76
N ALA A 31 38.50 -28.34 -3.55
CA ALA A 31 38.66 -27.25 -2.57
C ALA A 31 39.83 -26.28 -2.96
N PRO A 32 39.98 -25.08 -2.34
CA PRO A 32 40.44 -24.97 -0.94
C PRO A 32 39.75 -23.87 -0.10
N GLN A 33 39.59 -24.12 1.21
CA GLN A 33 39.51 -23.07 2.24
C GLN A 33 40.90 -22.41 2.42
N PRO A 34 41.00 -21.11 2.81
CA PRO A 34 41.20 -20.81 4.23
C PRO A 34 40.53 -19.51 4.76
N THR A 35 39.97 -19.65 5.97
CA THR A 35 40.03 -18.73 7.14
C THR A 35 39.89 -17.20 6.97
N ALA A 36 38.75 -16.65 7.45
CA ALA A 36 38.69 -15.50 8.38
C ALA A 36 37.24 -15.20 8.79
N ALA A 37 36.96 -15.22 10.10
CA ALA A 37 35.84 -14.53 10.72
C ALA A 37 36.43 -13.40 11.58
N PRO A 38 35.66 -12.46 12.14
CA PRO A 38 34.43 -11.79 11.68
C PRO A 38 34.58 -10.24 11.74
N VAL A 39 33.71 -9.46 11.09
CA VAL A 39 32.97 -8.30 11.67
C VAL A 39 32.40 -7.33 10.63
N ALA A 40 31.17 -6.93 10.93
CA ALA A 40 30.54 -5.63 10.64
C ALA A 40 30.11 -5.28 9.21
N ALA A 41 28.78 -5.10 9.12
CA ALA A 41 28.07 -4.16 8.28
C ALA A 41 28.20 -4.33 6.76
N ASN A 42 27.19 -4.97 6.16
CA ASN A 42 26.47 -4.23 5.13
C ASN A 42 24.98 -4.56 5.14
N ASN A 43 24.22 -3.51 5.34
CA ASN A 43 22.78 -3.46 5.20
C ASN A 43 22.42 -3.93 3.78
N THR A 44 21.64 -5.00 3.65
CA THR A 44 20.85 -5.19 2.43
C THR A 44 19.80 -4.09 2.43
N ALA A 45 20.16 -2.99 1.78
CA ALA A 45 19.26 -1.92 1.38
C ALA A 45 18.10 -2.55 0.62
N THR A 46 16.96 -2.61 1.31
CA THR A 46 15.64 -2.66 0.71
C THR A 46 15.63 -1.56 -0.34
N ALA A 47 15.53 -1.90 -1.62
CA ALA A 47 15.24 -0.93 -2.65
C ALA A 47 13.91 -0.28 -2.28
N ALA A 48 13.99 0.94 -1.72
CA ALA A 48 12.84 1.77 -1.44
C ALA A 48 12.07 1.93 -2.75
N PRO A 49 10.75 1.72 -2.78
CA PRO A 49 9.97 2.06 -3.95
C PRO A 49 10.20 3.54 -4.22
N ALA A 50 10.77 3.85 -5.39
CA ALA A 50 11.04 5.21 -5.83
C ALA A 50 9.79 6.08 -5.63
N PRO A 51 9.92 7.36 -5.27
CA PRO A 51 8.80 8.28 -5.19
C PRO A 51 8.09 8.34 -6.55
N GLN A 52 7.00 7.59 -6.72
CA GLN A 52 6.17 7.74 -7.89
C GLN A 52 5.53 9.12 -7.82
N ALA A 53 5.80 9.89 -8.88
CA ALA A 53 5.34 11.25 -9.09
C ALA A 53 3.87 11.45 -8.65
N PRO A 54 3.53 12.64 -8.11
CA PRO A 54 2.17 12.94 -7.68
C PRO A 54 1.19 12.63 -8.81
N ALA A 55 0.10 11.95 -8.46
CA ALA A 55 -0.98 11.63 -9.39
C ALA A 55 -1.38 12.89 -10.18
N PRO A 56 -1.60 12.82 -11.50
CA PRO A 56 -2.09 13.97 -12.25
C PRO A 56 -3.39 14.44 -11.59
N ALA A 57 -3.35 15.68 -11.10
CA ALA A 57 -4.49 16.36 -10.53
C ALA A 57 -5.67 16.28 -11.52
N PRO A 58 -6.93 16.23 -11.05
CA PRO A 58 -8.10 16.29 -11.92
C PRO A 58 -7.90 17.43 -12.90
N THR A 59 -7.86 17.16 -14.22
CA THR A 59 -7.74 18.21 -15.23
C THR A 59 -8.95 19.11 -15.06
N PRO A 60 -8.77 20.31 -14.51
CA PRO A 60 -9.90 21.15 -14.21
C PRO A 60 -10.56 21.56 -15.51
N VAL A 61 -11.89 21.52 -15.56
CA VAL A 61 -12.61 22.11 -16.68
C VAL A 61 -12.35 23.61 -16.58
N ASN A 62 -11.49 24.10 -17.47
CA ASN A 62 -11.06 25.48 -17.48
C ASN A 62 -12.09 26.34 -18.22
N TYR A 63 -12.69 27.27 -17.48
CA TYR A 63 -13.42 28.39 -18.05
C TYR A 63 -12.52 29.61 -18.12
N PHE A 64 -12.87 30.56 -18.98
CA PHE A 64 -12.19 31.85 -19.07
C PHE A 64 -13.13 32.97 -18.65
N VAL A 65 -12.58 34.01 -18.03
CA VAL A 65 -13.34 35.21 -17.64
C VAL A 65 -13.58 36.08 -18.88
N LYS A 66 -14.85 36.33 -19.20
CA LYS A 66 -15.32 37.22 -20.26
C LYS A 66 -15.89 38.49 -19.64
N THR A 67 -15.09 39.55 -19.63
CA THR A 67 -15.48 40.92 -19.23
C THR A 67 -15.01 41.93 -20.29
N ASN A 68 -15.35 43.21 -20.19
CA ASN A 68 -14.75 44.23 -21.08
C ASN A 68 -13.21 44.24 -20.93
N ASP A 69 -12.49 44.56 -22.02
CA ASP A 69 -11.04 44.67 -21.99
C ASP A 69 -10.56 45.57 -20.83
N GLY A 70 -9.71 45.03 -19.97
CA GLY A 70 -9.20 45.71 -18.78
C GLY A 70 -10.10 45.64 -17.53
N SER A 71 -11.27 45.02 -17.61
CA SER A 71 -12.14 44.78 -16.45
C SER A 71 -11.74 43.51 -15.68
N THR A 72 -12.04 43.49 -14.39
CA THR A 72 -11.87 42.32 -13.52
C THR A 72 -13.21 41.79 -13.03
N LEU A 73 -13.38 40.48 -13.01
CA LEU A 73 -14.54 39.81 -12.43
C LEU A 73 -14.33 39.61 -10.93
N ASN A 74 -15.27 40.07 -10.12
CA ASN A 74 -15.22 39.90 -8.67
C ASN A 74 -15.60 38.46 -8.27
N ILE A 75 -14.73 37.83 -7.49
CA ILE A 75 -14.97 36.53 -6.86
C ILE A 75 -15.58 36.80 -5.49
N ARG A 76 -16.74 36.23 -5.20
CA ARG A 76 -17.51 36.47 -3.97
C ARG A 76 -17.52 35.27 -3.04
N ALA A 77 -17.74 35.52 -1.75
CA ALA A 77 -17.80 34.47 -0.73
C ALA A 77 -19.01 33.53 -0.88
N SER A 78 -20.10 34.02 -1.50
CA SER A 78 -21.35 33.27 -1.68
C SER A 78 -21.99 33.60 -3.04
N ASN A 79 -22.98 32.80 -3.44
CA ASN A 79 -23.72 32.87 -4.70
C ASN A 79 -24.71 34.05 -4.78
N SER A 80 -24.31 35.22 -4.30
CA SER A 80 -25.14 36.43 -4.25
C SER A 80 -24.34 37.68 -4.61
N THR A 81 -24.99 38.63 -5.27
CA THR A 81 -24.42 39.94 -5.61
C THR A 81 -24.12 40.80 -4.38
N GLY A 82 -24.77 40.54 -3.24
CA GLY A 82 -24.52 41.22 -1.98
C GLY A 82 -23.41 40.59 -1.12
N ALA A 83 -22.84 39.46 -1.55
CA ALA A 83 -21.81 38.77 -0.77
C ALA A 83 -20.46 39.50 -0.82
N ALA A 84 -19.68 39.36 0.25
CA ALA A 84 -18.34 39.91 0.35
C ALA A 84 -17.45 39.44 -0.81
N ILE A 85 -16.61 40.33 -1.33
CA ILE A 85 -15.66 40.03 -2.39
C ILE A 85 -14.42 39.40 -1.74
N VAL A 86 -14.11 38.16 -2.09
CA VAL A 86 -12.94 37.40 -1.59
C VAL A 86 -11.74 37.49 -2.53
N GLY A 87 -11.96 38.00 -3.75
CA GLY A 87 -10.90 38.25 -4.70
C GLY A 87 -11.42 38.78 -6.03
N SER A 88 -10.54 38.85 -7.02
CA SER A 88 -10.89 39.22 -8.39
C SER A 88 -10.07 38.41 -9.39
N ALA A 89 -10.66 38.17 -10.56
CA ALA A 89 -10.01 37.50 -11.68
C ALA A 89 -9.99 38.44 -12.89
N PRO A 90 -8.83 38.68 -13.53
CA PRO A 90 -8.75 39.53 -14.71
C PRO A 90 -9.41 38.89 -15.93
N HIS A 91 -9.77 39.71 -16.92
CA HIS A 91 -10.21 39.25 -18.23
C HIS A 91 -9.25 38.18 -18.80
N GLY A 92 -9.80 37.11 -19.36
CA GLY A 92 -9.03 36.03 -19.97
C GLY A 92 -8.32 35.11 -18.98
N SER A 93 -8.45 35.32 -17.66
CA SER A 93 -7.87 34.42 -16.67
C SER A 93 -8.55 33.05 -16.75
N PRO A 94 -7.79 31.94 -16.73
CA PRO A 94 -8.36 30.62 -16.57
C PRO A 94 -8.90 30.46 -15.13
N VAL A 95 -10.06 29.84 -15.00
CA VAL A 95 -10.67 29.47 -13.72
C VAL A 95 -11.07 28.01 -13.74
N THR A 96 -10.78 27.33 -12.64
CA THR A 96 -11.16 25.94 -12.43
C THR A 96 -12.58 25.88 -11.90
N PHE A 97 -13.49 25.23 -12.63
CA PHE A 97 -14.85 25.00 -12.15
C PHE A 97 -14.91 23.84 -11.14
N HIS A 98 -15.62 24.06 -10.02
CA HIS A 98 -15.88 23.03 -9.03
C HIS A 98 -17.34 22.57 -9.06
N THR A 99 -18.24 23.52 -8.84
CA THR A 99 -19.68 23.27 -8.76
C THR A 99 -20.42 24.53 -9.19
N SER A 100 -21.73 24.41 -9.39
CA SER A 100 -22.60 25.55 -9.62
C SER A 100 -23.75 25.54 -8.62
N ASP A 101 -24.45 26.65 -8.53
CA ASP A 101 -25.70 26.71 -7.81
C ASP A 101 -26.79 25.87 -8.52
N ARG A 102 -27.96 25.79 -7.87
CA ARG A 102 -29.10 25.02 -8.37
C ARG A 102 -29.63 25.59 -9.68
N ASN A 103 -29.52 26.90 -9.90
CA ASN A 103 -30.07 27.59 -11.06
C ASN A 103 -29.06 27.71 -12.22
N GLY A 104 -27.77 27.47 -11.96
CA GLY A 104 -26.71 27.65 -12.94
C GLY A 104 -26.34 29.11 -13.22
N GLU A 105 -26.73 30.04 -12.35
CA GLU A 105 -26.40 31.48 -12.45
C GLU A 105 -25.06 31.81 -11.80
N TRP A 106 -24.61 30.94 -10.87
CA TRP A 106 -23.36 31.12 -10.14
C TRP A 106 -22.52 29.86 -10.17
N PHE A 107 -21.24 30.02 -10.50
CA PHE A 107 -20.25 28.95 -10.45
C PHE A 107 -19.30 29.18 -9.29
N GLU A 108 -19.07 28.14 -8.50
CA GLU A 108 -17.93 28.09 -7.60
C GLU A 108 -16.69 27.72 -8.41
N VAL A 109 -15.73 28.64 -8.41
CA VAL A 109 -14.48 28.49 -9.15
C VAL A 109 -13.28 28.74 -8.26
N THR A 110 -12.15 28.16 -8.64
CA THR A 110 -10.84 28.51 -8.08
C THR A 110 -10.02 29.23 -9.14
N SER A 111 -9.51 30.41 -8.78
CA SER A 111 -8.57 31.18 -9.56
C SER A 111 -7.29 31.34 -8.75
N GLY A 112 -6.22 30.66 -9.16
CA GLY A 112 -4.97 30.59 -8.40
C GLY A 112 -5.18 30.00 -7.00
N ASN A 113 -4.98 30.82 -5.96
CA ASN A 113 -5.16 30.45 -4.55
C ASN A 113 -6.50 30.90 -3.96
N ILE A 114 -7.36 31.55 -4.75
CA ILE A 114 -8.63 32.11 -4.28
C ILE A 114 -9.78 31.23 -4.76
N ARG A 115 -10.62 30.77 -3.84
CA ARG A 115 -11.84 30.02 -4.11
C ARG A 115 -13.06 30.86 -3.78
N GLY A 116 -14.04 30.89 -4.69
CA GLY A 116 -15.31 31.57 -4.44
C GLY A 116 -16.26 31.51 -5.63
N TRP A 117 -17.31 32.32 -5.56
CA TRP A 117 -18.43 32.32 -6.48
C TRP A 117 -18.33 33.44 -7.50
N VAL A 118 -18.58 33.12 -8.75
CA VAL A 118 -18.62 34.06 -9.87
C VAL A 118 -19.91 33.87 -10.67
N SER A 119 -20.41 34.94 -11.28
CA SER A 119 -21.59 34.88 -12.12
C SER A 119 -21.25 34.25 -13.47
N THR A 120 -22.10 33.35 -13.93
CA THR A 120 -21.91 32.62 -15.18
C THR A 120 -21.94 33.54 -16.39
N SER A 121 -22.70 34.64 -16.37
CA SER A 121 -22.75 35.61 -17.47
C SER A 121 -21.40 36.19 -17.90
N PHE A 122 -20.38 36.10 -17.03
CA PHE A 122 -19.02 36.58 -17.29
C PHE A 122 -18.01 35.46 -17.48
N LEU A 123 -18.48 34.24 -17.77
CA LEU A 123 -17.63 33.10 -18.08
C LEU A 123 -17.85 32.63 -19.52
N VAL A 124 -16.79 32.16 -20.14
CA VAL A 124 -16.83 31.52 -21.46
C VAL A 124 -16.15 30.16 -21.35
N GLY A 125 -16.75 29.15 -21.99
CA GLY A 125 -16.15 27.83 -22.09
C GLY A 125 -14.85 27.86 -22.89
N SER A 126 -14.02 26.83 -22.75
CA SER A 126 -12.76 26.70 -23.51
C SER A 126 -12.97 26.62 -25.03
N ASN A 127 -14.21 26.43 -25.48
CA ASN A 127 -14.66 26.43 -26.88
C ASN A 127 -15.16 27.80 -27.36
N GLY A 128 -14.98 28.87 -26.58
CA GLY A 128 -15.42 30.22 -26.94
C GLY A 128 -16.95 30.43 -26.91
N GLN A 129 -17.70 29.44 -26.40
CA GLN A 129 -19.15 29.54 -26.26
C GLN A 129 -19.50 30.11 -24.89
N ASP A 130 -20.50 31.00 -24.86
CA ASP A 130 -21.07 31.51 -23.61
C ASP A 130 -21.57 30.34 -22.76
N VAL A 131 -21.44 30.46 -21.44
CA VAL A 131 -21.91 29.42 -20.52
C VAL A 131 -23.43 29.41 -20.44
N SER A 132 -24.05 28.77 -21.43
CA SER A 132 -25.47 28.44 -21.38
C SER A 132 -25.73 27.41 -20.27
N PRO A 133 -26.95 27.32 -19.69
CA PRO A 133 -27.29 26.29 -18.70
C PRO A 133 -26.95 24.86 -19.17
N ALA A 134 -27.02 24.61 -20.48
CA ALA A 134 -26.58 23.36 -21.10
C ALA A 134 -25.05 23.15 -21.01
N GLY A 135 -24.25 24.21 -21.22
CA GLY A 135 -22.79 24.15 -21.06
C GLY A 135 -22.35 23.99 -19.60
N ALA A 136 -23.09 24.58 -18.65
CA ALA A 136 -22.93 24.35 -17.22
C ALA A 136 -23.14 22.86 -16.86
N ALA A 137 -24.22 22.26 -17.37
CA ALA A 137 -24.53 20.87 -17.14
C ALA A 137 -23.46 19.93 -17.74
N ALA A 138 -22.99 20.22 -18.96
CA ALA A 138 -21.94 19.46 -19.61
C ALA A 138 -20.62 19.47 -18.82
N ALA A 139 -20.22 20.61 -18.25
CA ALA A 139 -19.02 20.67 -17.42
C ALA A 139 -19.16 19.99 -16.05
N ARG A 140 -20.34 20.08 -15.42
CA ARG A 140 -20.63 19.27 -14.21
C ARG A 140 -20.46 17.78 -14.52
N GLN A 141 -20.99 17.33 -15.67
CA GLN A 141 -20.88 15.94 -16.09
C GLN A 141 -19.42 15.54 -16.37
N ALA A 142 -18.66 16.38 -17.06
CA ALA A 142 -17.23 16.13 -17.31
C ALA A 142 -16.41 16.07 -16.01
N ASN A 143 -16.64 16.99 -15.07
CA ASN A 143 -15.96 16.98 -13.76
C ASN A 143 -16.35 15.75 -12.93
N ALA A 144 -17.63 15.35 -12.96
CA ALA A 144 -18.11 14.14 -12.28
C ALA A 144 -17.44 12.86 -12.81
N ILE A 145 -17.28 12.74 -14.13
CA ILE A 145 -16.59 11.60 -14.75
C ILE A 145 -15.10 11.56 -14.33
N ALA A 146 -14.43 12.72 -14.30
CA ALA A 146 -13.04 12.81 -13.85
C ALA A 146 -12.87 12.41 -12.38
N GLN A 147 -13.75 12.91 -11.50
CA GLN A 147 -13.75 12.56 -10.08
C GLN A 147 -14.03 11.08 -9.85
N GLN A 148 -14.97 10.49 -10.61
CA GLN A 148 -15.28 9.08 -10.55
C GLN A 148 -14.08 8.22 -11.01
N ASN A 149 -13.38 8.61 -12.07
CA ASN A 149 -12.19 7.92 -12.54
C ASN A 149 -11.04 8.02 -11.52
N ALA A 150 -10.85 9.18 -10.88
CA ALA A 150 -9.88 9.35 -9.80
C ALA A 150 -10.25 8.51 -8.56
N ALA A 151 -11.52 8.46 -8.18
CA ALA A 151 -12.02 7.63 -7.08
C ALA A 151 -11.83 6.14 -7.37
N ARG A 152 -12.10 5.70 -8.60
CA ARG A 152 -11.85 4.32 -9.04
C ARG A 152 -10.36 3.96 -9.00
N ALA A 153 -9.48 4.88 -9.40
CA ALA A 153 -8.03 4.70 -9.31
C ALA A 153 -7.55 4.64 -7.84
N ALA A 154 -8.12 5.46 -6.95
CA ALA A 154 -7.84 5.41 -5.52
C ALA A 154 -8.30 4.09 -4.88
N ALA A 155 -9.49 3.59 -5.25
CA ALA A 155 -9.99 2.29 -4.80
C ALA A 155 -9.08 1.14 -5.27
N ALA A 156 -8.56 1.19 -6.49
CA ALA A 156 -7.58 0.21 -6.98
C ALA A 156 -6.26 0.24 -6.17
N ARG A 157 -5.80 1.42 -5.74
CA ARG A 157 -4.62 1.55 -4.87
C ARG A 157 -4.88 0.97 -3.49
N GLN A 158 -6.06 1.19 -2.92
CA GLN A 158 -6.44 0.58 -1.65
C GLN A 158 -6.47 -0.95 -1.74
N ALA A 159 -7.04 -1.50 -2.83
CA ALA A 159 -7.05 -2.94 -3.07
C ALA A 159 -5.62 -3.53 -3.17
N ASN A 160 -4.74 -2.87 -3.93
CA ASN A 160 -3.34 -3.29 -4.03
C ASN A 160 -2.58 -3.15 -2.70
N ALA A 161 -2.87 -2.11 -1.92
CA ALA A 161 -2.26 -1.90 -0.61
C ALA A 161 -2.68 -2.97 0.40
N ILE A 162 -3.95 -3.39 0.39
CA ILE A 162 -4.44 -4.50 1.22
C ILE A 162 -3.71 -5.80 0.84
N ALA A 163 -3.60 -6.11 -0.45
CA ALA A 163 -2.88 -7.30 -0.92
C ALA A 163 -1.39 -7.28 -0.51
N GLN A 164 -0.73 -6.12 -0.61
CA GLN A 164 0.66 -5.95 -0.15
C GLN A 164 0.79 -6.07 1.37
N GLN A 165 -0.18 -5.55 2.12
CA GLN A 165 -0.20 -5.66 3.57
C GLN A 165 -0.37 -7.10 4.02
N GLU A 166 -1.23 -7.87 3.37
CA GLU A 166 -1.42 -9.30 3.64
C GLU A 166 -0.18 -10.12 3.27
N ALA A 167 0.45 -9.82 2.14
CA ALA A 167 1.73 -10.44 1.76
C ALA A 167 2.86 -10.09 2.75
N ALA A 168 2.93 -8.85 3.22
CA ALA A 168 3.90 -8.44 4.22
C ALA A 168 3.63 -9.09 5.58
N ARG A 169 2.35 -9.19 5.98
CA ARG A 169 1.93 -9.85 7.22
C ARG A 169 2.23 -11.34 7.21
N SER A 170 1.99 -12.03 6.09
CA SER A 170 2.30 -13.46 5.95
C SER A 170 3.81 -13.72 5.89
N ALA A 171 4.58 -12.87 5.21
CA ALA A 171 6.03 -12.94 5.21
C ALA A 171 6.61 -12.72 6.62
N ALA A 172 6.07 -11.79 7.40
CA ALA A 172 6.47 -11.58 8.79
C ALA A 172 6.13 -12.80 9.67
N ALA A 173 4.95 -13.40 9.49
CA ALA A 173 4.55 -14.61 10.21
C ALA A 173 5.47 -15.81 9.89
N GLN A 174 5.88 -15.99 8.63
CA GLN A 174 6.83 -17.03 8.24
C GLN A 174 8.23 -16.79 8.82
N ARG A 175 8.71 -15.54 8.81
CA ARG A 175 10.00 -15.18 9.44
C ARG A 175 10.00 -15.52 10.93
N LEU A 176 8.90 -15.23 11.62
CA LEU A 176 8.74 -15.58 13.03
C LEU A 176 8.79 -17.10 13.24
N ALA A 177 8.04 -17.87 12.44
CA ALA A 177 8.02 -19.33 12.52
C ALA A 177 9.43 -19.94 12.33
N ASN A 178 10.16 -19.51 11.29
CA ASN A 178 11.51 -19.99 11.03
C ASN A 178 12.49 -19.63 12.16
N THR A 179 12.31 -18.47 12.79
CA THR A 179 13.17 -18.04 13.91
C THR A 179 12.90 -18.86 15.16
N ILE A 180 11.64 -19.17 15.45
CA ILE A 180 11.28 -20.05 16.57
C ILE A 180 11.91 -21.42 16.36
N GLU A 181 11.75 -22.01 15.17
CA GLU A 181 12.32 -23.32 14.86
C GLU A 181 13.85 -23.32 14.95
N ALA A 182 14.52 -22.25 14.50
CA ALA A 182 15.96 -22.08 14.64
C ALA A 182 16.39 -21.98 16.11
N ASN A 183 15.65 -21.23 16.93
CA ASN A 183 15.93 -21.08 18.35
C ASN A 183 15.73 -22.39 19.12
N GLU A 184 14.68 -23.16 18.80
CA GLU A 184 14.43 -24.46 19.43
C GLU A 184 15.51 -25.49 19.05
N ARG A 185 15.95 -25.50 17.79
CA ARG A 185 17.09 -26.34 17.36
C ARG A 185 18.39 -25.98 18.06
N ALA A 186 18.68 -24.68 18.20
CA ALA A 186 19.87 -24.21 18.91
C ALA A 186 19.84 -24.63 20.40
N ALA A 187 18.69 -24.42 21.06
CA ALA A 187 18.48 -24.82 22.44
C ALA A 187 18.59 -26.35 22.62
N ALA A 188 18.04 -27.14 21.70
CA ALA A 188 18.15 -28.60 21.73
C ALA A 188 19.62 -29.07 21.59
N GLY A 189 20.38 -28.45 20.68
CA GLY A 189 21.81 -28.74 20.51
C GLY A 189 22.62 -28.46 21.78
N GLN A 190 22.37 -27.34 22.46
CA GLN A 190 23.02 -26.99 23.72
C GLN A 190 22.66 -27.94 24.86
N ARG A 191 21.38 -28.35 24.96
CA ARG A 191 20.95 -29.35 25.96
C ARG A 191 21.64 -30.69 25.76
N LEU A 192 21.79 -31.12 24.51
CA LEU A 192 22.50 -32.35 24.18
C LEU A 192 23.98 -32.25 24.57
N ALA A 193 24.66 -31.16 24.21
CA ALA A 193 26.05 -30.93 24.55
C ALA A 193 26.28 -30.98 26.08
N ASN A 194 25.44 -30.30 26.86
CA ASN A 194 25.53 -30.32 28.33
C ASN A 194 25.29 -31.73 28.90
N THR A 195 24.41 -32.52 28.30
CA THR A 195 24.11 -33.88 28.76
C THR A 195 25.28 -34.84 28.49
N ILE A 196 25.91 -34.71 27.32
CA ILE A 196 27.11 -35.50 26.98
C ILE A 196 28.22 -35.18 27.97
N GLU A 197 28.49 -33.90 28.23
CA GLU A 197 29.52 -33.48 29.17
C GLU A 197 29.23 -33.99 30.60
N ALA A 198 27.97 -33.94 31.04
CA ALA A 198 27.56 -34.49 32.33
C ALA A 198 27.78 -36.01 32.41
N ASN A 199 27.46 -36.75 31.35
CA ASN A 199 27.66 -38.20 31.30
C ASN A 199 29.15 -38.57 31.29
N GLU A 200 29.99 -37.83 30.56
CA GLU A 200 31.44 -38.04 30.55
C GLU A 200 32.07 -37.74 31.92
N ARG A 201 31.65 -36.66 32.59
CA ARG A 201 32.07 -36.36 33.96
C ARG A 201 31.65 -37.45 34.95
N ALA A 202 30.42 -37.96 34.83
CA ALA A 202 29.93 -39.06 35.68
C ALA A 202 30.75 -40.34 35.47
N ALA A 203 31.03 -40.71 34.21
CA ALA A 203 31.86 -41.86 33.87
C ALA A 203 33.31 -41.70 34.36
N ALA A 204 33.89 -40.49 34.28
CA ALA A 204 35.22 -40.20 34.79
C ALA A 204 35.29 -40.33 36.33
N ALA A 205 34.27 -39.84 37.04
CA ALA A 205 34.18 -39.96 38.49
C ALA A 205 34.07 -41.42 38.94
N GLU A 206 33.30 -42.25 38.22
CA GLU A 206 33.16 -43.67 38.50
C GLU A 206 34.46 -44.45 38.24
N ARG A 207 35.17 -44.12 37.15
CA ARG A 207 36.50 -44.67 36.86
C ARG A 207 37.50 -44.34 37.96
N LEU A 208 37.51 -43.10 38.46
CA LEU A 208 38.38 -42.68 39.55
C LEU A 208 38.04 -43.43 40.85
N SER A 209 36.75 -43.55 41.16
CA SER A 209 36.26 -44.29 42.34
C SER A 209 36.70 -45.77 42.31
N ASN A 210 36.60 -46.44 41.15
CA ASN A 210 37.04 -47.82 41.00
C ASN A 210 38.58 -47.96 41.09
N SER A 211 39.34 -47.00 40.55
CA SER A 211 40.81 -46.97 40.63
C SER A 211 41.30 -46.86 42.08
N VAL A 212 40.73 -45.94 42.86
CA VAL A 212 41.04 -45.78 44.30
C VAL A 212 40.72 -47.06 45.07
N ARG A 213 39.58 -47.71 44.76
CA ARG A 213 39.16 -48.95 45.42
C ARG A 213 40.08 -50.14 45.12
N ASN A 214 40.68 -50.21 43.93
CA ASN A 214 41.61 -51.28 43.53
C ASN A 214 43.07 -51.01 43.94
N SER A 215 43.35 -49.86 44.56
CA SER A 215 44.70 -49.46 45.00
C SER A 215 44.91 -49.62 46.52
N GLN A 216 43.97 -50.26 47.22
CA GLN A 216 43.99 -50.59 48.66
C GLN A 216 44.00 -52.11 48.82
#